data_AF-A0A5D5AM80-F1
#
_entry.id   AF-A0A5D5AM80-F1
#
_cell.length_a   1.000
_cell.length_b   1.000
_cell.length_c   1.000
_cell.angle_alpha   90.00
_cell.angle_beta   90.00
_cell.angle_gamma   90.00
#
_symmetry.space_group_name_H-M   'P 1'
#
loop_
_entity.id
_entity.type
_entity.pdbx_description
1 polymer ?
#
loop_
_entity_poly.entity_id
_entity_poly.type
_entity_poly.pdbx_seq_one_letter_code
_entity_poly.pdbx_strand_id
1 'polypeptide(L)'
;MSDDDPEAEDGADEEAETDASAPDLDAIEDDLEASEADLAELGEDLEAAETEDDLDVVEADLEAFRDDLEEIEIPDPPETDEDEDDEDDEPAREAELQDRYDEIESDLSDLEDDLEDQRGPYAEDVVGEIDGVSGTITGTRWTVEGDEELIAAVDSFLADVDDLVGSDVSIPTDLEPASGAEFGEGGEEESTVPEGLADALEDATTAVEDAHLDADDDAETIAGLLEATDTFESDVDDATEWTDLEVREQLRREGFYDVLDHVKDFPPEWHALKVHEKRGDVDYILLAYDSLDSDFMEEHCLEALERMGPEEATEPMLAQANRRNQAAMRILGKIGVADDDVVDTLLDYVDSNPDLQKPAFRALGEIGAAEAVQPIANQLAEENPDVRSWAARALGLIGDTRAIDPLGDVLAEDEEDRVRASAAWALNRIGTRQALEVVAEYADDRAYLVQAEAERADLEPAT
;
A
#
# COMPACT_ATOMS: atom_id res chain seq x y z
N MET A 1 -33.36 -27.46 70.37
CA MET A 1 -31.96 -27.40 69.95
C MET A 1 -32.02 -27.53 68.44
N SER A 2 -32.27 -26.41 67.75
CA SER A 2 -31.25 -25.44 67.27
C SER A 2 -30.36 -26.12 66.22
N ASP A 3 -30.16 -25.62 65.02
CA ASP A 3 -30.60 -24.45 64.22
C ASP A 3 -30.06 -24.80 62.80
N ASP A 4 -30.82 -24.55 61.71
CA ASP A 4 -30.48 -23.56 60.65
C ASP A 4 -29.30 -24.03 59.78
N ASP A 5 -29.41 -24.30 58.47
CA ASP A 5 -29.81 -23.41 57.37
C ASP A 5 -29.66 -24.22 56.05
N PRO A 6 -30.51 -24.05 55.00
CA PRO A 6 -30.26 -24.65 53.69
C PRO A 6 -30.03 -23.61 52.58
N GLU A 7 -28.84 -23.69 52.01
CA GLU A 7 -28.46 -23.66 50.58
C GLU A 7 -28.92 -22.48 49.72
N ALA A 8 -27.91 -21.72 49.29
CA ALA A 8 -27.92 -20.74 48.23
C ALA A 8 -27.82 -21.40 46.84
N GLU A 9 -28.51 -20.85 45.84
CA GLU A 9 -27.99 -20.66 44.47
C GLU A 9 -28.66 -19.43 43.82
N ASP A 10 -27.79 -18.60 43.22
CA ASP A 10 -27.93 -17.47 42.29
C ASP A 10 -29.25 -16.68 42.17
N GLY A 11 -29.18 -15.42 42.61
CA GLY A 11 -30.06 -14.34 42.18
C GLY A 11 -29.43 -13.60 40.99
N ALA A 12 -30.19 -13.49 39.91
CA ALA A 12 -29.90 -12.60 38.80
C ALA A 12 -30.07 -11.14 39.23
N ASP A 13 -29.10 -10.30 38.84
CA ASP A 13 -29.21 -8.85 38.83
C ASP A 13 -30.40 -8.44 37.95
N GLU A 14 -31.40 -7.79 38.55
CA GLU A 14 -32.34 -6.92 37.83
C GLU A 14 -31.91 -5.49 38.17
N GLU A 15 -31.29 -4.83 37.20
CA GLU A 15 -30.96 -3.41 37.27
C GLU A 15 -32.23 -2.58 37.34
N ALA A 16 -32.16 -1.52 38.14
CA ALA A 16 -33.25 -0.60 38.36
C ALA A 16 -33.41 0.33 37.15
N GLU A 17 -34.45 0.09 36.36
CA GLU A 17 -34.99 1.05 35.39
C GLU A 17 -35.35 2.36 36.13
N THR A 18 -34.61 3.42 35.82
CA THR A 18 -34.93 4.78 36.23
C THR A 18 -36.08 5.30 35.38
N ASP A 19 -37.15 5.71 36.06
CA ASP A 19 -38.32 6.44 35.56
C ASP A 19 -37.87 7.70 34.78
N ALA A 20 -37.66 7.56 33.46
CA ALA A 20 -37.50 8.69 32.55
C ALA A 20 -38.89 9.26 32.25
N SER A 21 -39.09 10.53 32.62
CA SER A 21 -40.28 11.27 32.20
C SER A 21 -40.42 11.18 30.69
N ALA A 22 -41.65 10.96 30.18
CA ALA A 22 -41.90 10.99 28.75
C ALA A 22 -41.34 12.28 28.12
N PRO A 23 -40.74 12.21 26.92
CA PRO A 23 -40.16 13.38 26.24
C PRO A 23 -41.24 14.45 26.04
N ASP A 24 -40.89 15.71 26.29
CA ASP A 24 -41.79 16.84 26.19
C ASP A 24 -41.79 17.38 24.75
N LEU A 25 -42.61 16.76 23.90
CA LEU A 25 -42.71 17.13 22.48
C LEU A 25 -43.16 18.58 22.26
N ASP A 26 -43.91 19.17 23.21
CA ASP A 26 -44.30 20.58 23.14
C ASP A 26 -43.07 21.48 23.33
N ALA A 27 -42.13 21.09 24.22
CA ALA A 27 -40.88 21.82 24.42
C ALA A 27 -39.95 21.69 23.22
N ILE A 28 -39.83 20.49 22.64
CA ILE A 28 -39.03 20.27 21.40
C ILE A 28 -39.60 21.09 20.25
N GLU A 29 -40.93 21.15 20.09
CA GLU A 29 -41.56 21.98 19.06
C GLU A 29 -41.28 23.49 19.26
N ASP A 30 -41.33 23.97 20.51
CA ASP A 30 -41.00 25.36 20.86
C ASP A 30 -39.50 25.66 20.59
N ASP A 31 -38.60 24.70 20.87
CA ASP A 31 -37.15 24.83 20.64
C ASP A 31 -36.81 24.83 19.13
N LEU A 32 -37.48 24.00 18.32
CA LEU A 32 -37.36 24.04 16.86
C LEU A 32 -37.95 25.32 16.24
N GLU A 33 -39.09 25.83 16.74
CA GLU A 33 -39.64 27.13 16.29
C GLU A 33 -38.70 28.29 16.64
N ALA A 34 -37.99 28.22 17.77
CA ALA A 34 -36.95 29.19 18.11
C ALA A 34 -35.76 29.07 17.15
N SER A 35 -35.30 27.85 16.87
CA SER A 35 -34.17 27.58 15.97
C SER A 35 -34.45 28.07 14.54
N GLU A 36 -35.66 27.86 14.01
CA GLU A 36 -36.07 28.41 12.70
C GLU A 36 -35.99 29.96 12.67
N ALA A 37 -36.35 30.62 13.77
CA ALA A 37 -36.32 32.08 13.85
C ALA A 37 -34.90 32.62 13.98
N ASP A 38 -34.05 31.95 14.77
CA ASP A 38 -32.65 32.31 14.95
C ASP A 38 -31.86 32.07 13.65
N LEU A 39 -32.11 30.97 12.93
CA LEU A 39 -31.50 30.71 11.62
C LEU A 39 -31.90 31.75 10.56
N ALA A 40 -33.16 32.20 10.58
CA ALA A 40 -33.61 33.28 9.71
C ALA A 40 -32.93 34.63 10.05
N GLU A 41 -32.62 34.89 11.32
CA GLU A 41 -31.84 36.07 11.75
C GLU A 41 -30.38 35.95 11.27
N LEU A 42 -29.76 34.77 11.37
CA LEU A 42 -28.41 34.52 10.83
C LEU A 42 -28.34 34.75 9.32
N GLY A 43 -29.37 34.35 8.57
CA GLY A 43 -29.47 34.68 7.14
C GLY A 43 -29.57 36.18 6.86
N GLU A 44 -30.31 36.95 7.68
CA GLU A 44 -30.36 38.42 7.56
C GLU A 44 -29.00 39.07 7.93
N ASP A 45 -28.30 38.54 8.92
CA ASP A 45 -26.98 39.00 9.34
C ASP A 45 -25.92 38.70 8.28
N LEU A 46 -25.97 37.51 7.67
CA LEU A 46 -25.14 37.14 6.53
C LEU A 46 -25.38 38.07 5.33
N GLU A 47 -26.64 38.35 4.96
CA GLU A 47 -26.97 39.30 3.89
C GLU A 47 -26.51 40.75 4.20
N ALA A 48 -26.32 41.08 5.48
CA ALA A 48 -25.92 42.41 5.95
C ALA A 48 -24.41 42.56 6.15
N ALA A 49 -23.65 41.46 6.14
CA ALA A 49 -22.19 41.47 6.25
C ALA A 49 -21.59 42.21 5.04
N GLU A 50 -20.77 43.23 5.30
CA GLU A 50 -20.15 44.03 4.25
C GLU A 50 -18.62 43.85 4.21
N THR A 51 -18.04 43.18 5.22
CA THR A 51 -16.60 42.99 5.40
C THR A 51 -16.29 41.59 5.94
N GLU A 52 -15.04 41.18 5.84
CA GLU A 52 -14.56 39.90 6.40
C GLU A 52 -14.72 39.82 7.92
N ASP A 53 -14.47 40.91 8.63
CA ASP A 53 -14.73 41.00 10.08
C ASP A 53 -16.22 40.78 10.40
N ASP A 54 -17.14 41.11 9.49
CA ASP A 54 -18.57 40.84 9.65
C ASP A 54 -18.89 39.36 9.36
N LEU A 55 -18.27 38.75 8.34
CA LEU A 55 -18.44 37.32 8.01
C LEU A 55 -17.88 36.40 9.10
N ASP A 56 -16.74 36.73 9.72
CA ASP A 56 -16.18 35.99 10.88
C ASP A 56 -17.14 35.96 12.09
N VAL A 57 -17.93 37.03 12.26
CA VAL A 57 -18.95 37.06 13.31
C VAL A 57 -20.10 36.14 12.95
N VAL A 58 -20.56 36.16 11.70
CA VAL A 58 -21.63 35.28 11.21
C VAL A 58 -21.22 33.81 11.29
N GLU A 59 -19.98 33.46 10.93
CA GLU A 59 -19.45 32.09 11.06
C GLU A 59 -19.49 31.61 12.52
N ALA A 60 -19.01 32.43 13.46
CA ALA A 60 -19.01 32.08 14.88
C ALA A 60 -20.42 31.91 15.44
N ASP A 61 -21.38 32.69 14.94
CA ASP A 61 -22.79 32.59 15.32
C ASP A 61 -23.47 31.36 14.68
N LEU A 62 -23.11 30.97 13.44
CA LEU A 62 -23.53 29.72 12.80
C LEU A 62 -22.98 28.47 13.51
N GLU A 63 -21.70 28.47 13.91
CA GLU A 63 -21.09 27.37 14.68
C GLU A 63 -21.80 27.20 16.03
N ALA A 64 -22.09 28.32 16.72
CA ALA A 64 -22.84 28.29 17.97
C ALA A 64 -24.28 27.78 17.78
N PHE A 65 -24.94 28.17 16.68
CA PHE A 65 -26.28 27.68 16.34
C PHE A 65 -26.28 26.17 16.07
N ARG A 66 -25.28 25.66 15.33
CA ARG A 66 -25.12 24.22 15.07
C ARG A 66 -24.99 23.42 16.36
N ASP A 67 -24.15 23.88 17.28
CA ASP A 67 -23.97 23.27 18.60
C ASP A 67 -25.31 23.23 19.37
N ASP A 68 -26.07 24.33 19.36
CA ASP A 68 -27.37 24.40 20.03
C ASP A 68 -28.43 23.50 19.36
N LEU A 69 -28.42 23.37 18.03
CA LEU A 69 -29.32 22.48 17.27
C LEU A 69 -29.04 21.00 17.58
N GLU A 70 -27.77 20.60 17.65
CA GLU A 70 -27.37 19.22 17.97
C GLU A 70 -27.78 18.78 19.39
N GLU A 71 -28.04 19.72 20.32
CA GLU A 71 -28.57 19.40 21.66
C GLU A 71 -30.06 18.98 21.63
N ILE A 72 -30.78 19.21 20.54
CA ILE A 72 -32.20 18.87 20.39
C ILE A 72 -32.36 17.37 20.03
N GLU A 73 -32.60 16.54 21.04
CA GLU A 73 -32.87 15.10 20.84
C GLU A 73 -34.35 14.83 20.51
N ILE A 74 -34.64 14.45 19.26
CA ILE A 74 -35.97 14.02 18.83
C ILE A 74 -36.17 12.53 19.13
N PRO A 75 -37.22 12.14 19.88
CA PRO A 75 -37.47 10.75 20.20
C PRO A 75 -37.97 9.96 18.97
N ASP A 76 -37.61 8.68 18.90
CA ASP A 76 -38.10 7.79 17.84
C ASP A 76 -39.64 7.73 17.81
N PRO A 77 -40.27 7.73 16.62
CA PRO A 77 -41.71 7.58 16.51
C PRO A 77 -42.13 6.20 17.08
N PRO A 78 -43.30 6.11 17.72
CA PRO A 78 -43.77 4.85 18.30
C PRO A 78 -43.92 3.77 17.20
N GLU A 79 -43.42 2.56 17.45
CA GLU A 79 -43.58 1.44 16.51
C GLU A 79 -45.08 1.19 16.24
N THR A 80 -45.50 1.43 15.01
CA THR A 80 -46.84 1.08 14.52
C THR A 80 -46.81 -0.38 14.04
N ASP A 81 -47.84 -1.16 14.37
CA ASP A 81 -47.97 -2.53 13.89
C ASP A 81 -48.09 -2.50 12.34
N GLU A 82 -47.13 -3.11 11.63
CA GLU A 82 -46.98 -3.16 10.15
C GLU A 82 -48.18 -3.74 9.36
N ASP A 83 -49.32 -4.04 10.01
CA ASP A 83 -50.47 -4.73 9.44
C ASP A 83 -51.68 -3.80 9.10
N GLU A 84 -51.61 -2.49 9.38
CA GLU A 84 -52.65 -1.51 9.01
C GLU A 84 -52.07 -0.39 8.13
N ASP A 85 -51.79 -0.70 6.85
CA ASP A 85 -51.57 0.31 5.79
C ASP A 85 -52.89 1.06 5.50
N ASP A 86 -53.31 1.97 6.37
CA ASP A 86 -54.34 2.96 6.06
C ASP A 86 -53.65 4.23 5.50
N GLU A 87 -53.85 4.53 4.21
CA GLU A 87 -53.31 5.71 3.48
C GLU A 87 -53.78 7.09 4.04
N ASP A 88 -54.47 7.10 5.20
CA ASP A 88 -55.09 8.27 5.84
C ASP A 88 -54.54 8.55 7.27
N ASP A 89 -53.50 7.84 7.73
CA ASP A 89 -52.89 8.10 9.04
C ASP A 89 -51.97 9.34 8.99
N GLU A 90 -52.27 10.31 9.86
CA GLU A 90 -51.46 11.51 10.10
C GLU A 90 -50.11 11.07 10.68
N PRO A 91 -48.95 11.57 10.17
CA PRO A 91 -47.65 11.15 10.67
C PRO A 91 -47.55 11.33 12.18
N ALA A 92 -46.78 10.47 12.84
CA ALA A 92 -46.51 10.63 14.27
C ALA A 92 -45.89 12.01 14.51
N ARG A 93 -46.27 12.67 15.61
CA ARG A 93 -45.79 14.02 15.92
C ARG A 93 -44.26 14.06 15.99
N GLU A 94 -43.64 12.98 16.47
CA GLU A 94 -42.20 12.78 16.47
C GLU A 94 -41.59 12.81 15.06
N ALA A 95 -42.27 12.22 14.06
CA ALA A 95 -41.85 12.27 12.66
C ALA A 95 -42.02 13.67 12.05
N GLU A 96 -43.09 14.40 12.42
CA GLU A 96 -43.27 15.79 11.99
C GLU A 96 -42.19 16.73 12.56
N LEU A 97 -41.75 16.47 13.81
CA LEU A 97 -40.64 17.20 14.43
C LEU A 97 -39.31 16.84 13.78
N GLN A 98 -39.08 15.56 13.43
CA GLN A 98 -37.89 15.14 12.71
C GLN A 98 -37.81 15.80 11.33
N ASP A 99 -38.92 15.82 10.57
CA ASP A 99 -38.98 16.48 9.26
C ASP A 99 -38.62 17.98 9.38
N ARG A 100 -39.06 18.66 10.46
CA ARG A 100 -38.69 20.07 10.72
C ARG A 100 -37.22 20.24 11.09
N TYR A 101 -36.67 19.36 11.91
CA TYR A 101 -35.24 19.37 12.24
C TYR A 101 -34.39 19.19 10.98
N ASP A 102 -34.74 18.23 10.13
CA ASP A 102 -34.04 17.98 8.86
C ASP A 102 -34.14 19.19 7.92
N GLU A 103 -35.25 19.93 7.93
CA GLU A 103 -35.41 21.19 7.17
C GLU A 103 -34.48 22.29 7.71
N ILE A 104 -34.40 22.46 9.04
CA ILE A 104 -33.48 23.43 9.68
C ILE A 104 -32.02 23.06 9.41
N GLU A 105 -31.65 21.78 9.48
CA GLU A 105 -30.30 21.30 9.17
C GLU A 105 -29.94 21.58 7.70
N SER A 106 -30.89 21.38 6.78
CA SER A 106 -30.70 21.71 5.37
C SER A 106 -30.53 23.21 5.15
N ASP A 107 -31.36 24.05 5.77
CA ASP A 107 -31.28 25.50 5.65
C ASP A 107 -29.98 26.04 6.28
N LEU A 108 -29.49 25.42 7.35
CA LEU A 108 -28.20 25.72 7.96
C LEU A 108 -27.04 25.41 7.00
N SER A 109 -27.06 24.24 6.37
CA SER A 109 -26.06 23.88 5.35
C SER A 109 -26.08 24.86 4.17
N ASP A 110 -27.26 25.29 3.72
CA ASP A 110 -27.39 26.28 2.64
C ASP A 110 -26.78 27.64 3.06
N LEU A 111 -26.92 28.05 4.33
CA LEU A 111 -26.30 29.27 4.85
C LEU A 111 -24.79 29.15 5.06
N GLU A 112 -24.29 27.99 5.49
CA GLU A 112 -22.85 27.70 5.56
C GLU A 112 -22.21 27.81 4.15
N ASP A 113 -22.87 27.26 3.12
CA ASP A 113 -22.44 27.38 1.72
C ASP A 113 -22.51 28.85 1.22
N ASP A 114 -23.60 29.58 1.51
CA ASP A 114 -23.76 31.00 1.12
C ASP A 114 -22.75 31.92 1.83
N LEU A 115 -22.30 31.56 3.03
CA LEU A 115 -21.22 32.24 3.76
C LEU A 115 -19.88 32.02 3.05
N GLU A 116 -19.56 30.77 2.71
CA GLU A 116 -18.33 30.42 1.97
C GLU A 116 -18.29 31.13 0.61
N ASP A 117 -19.41 31.18 -0.11
CA ASP A 117 -19.54 31.90 -1.39
C ASP A 117 -19.34 33.43 -1.27
N GLN A 118 -19.58 34.00 -0.08
CA GLN A 118 -19.41 35.43 0.21
C GLN A 118 -18.02 35.81 0.72
N ARG A 119 -17.26 34.84 1.25
CA ARG A 119 -15.88 35.07 1.67
C ARG A 119 -15.03 35.49 0.47
N GLY A 120 -14.26 36.55 0.65
CA GLY A 120 -13.29 37.03 -0.31
C GLY A 120 -12.08 36.10 -0.40
N PRO A 121 -11.30 36.18 -1.49
CA PRO A 121 -10.08 35.40 -1.60
C PRO A 121 -9.07 35.84 -0.53
N TYR A 122 -8.42 34.90 0.16
CA TYR A 122 -7.40 35.20 1.16
C TYR A 122 -5.99 35.02 0.62
N ALA A 123 -5.07 35.81 1.15
CA ALA A 123 -3.65 35.60 0.89
C ALA A 123 -3.16 34.23 1.39
N GLU A 124 -3.83 33.66 2.42
CA GLU A 124 -3.55 32.32 2.93
C GLU A 124 -3.87 31.22 1.90
N ASP A 125 -4.92 31.41 1.08
CA ASP A 125 -5.29 30.47 0.00
C ASP A 125 -4.19 30.43 -1.08
N VAL A 126 -3.72 31.62 -1.48
CA VAL A 126 -2.60 31.76 -2.43
C VAL A 126 -1.37 31.02 -1.91
N VAL A 127 -1.03 31.17 -0.63
CA VAL A 127 0.10 30.46 -0.01
C VAL A 127 -0.12 28.95 -0.03
N GLY A 128 -1.32 28.50 0.32
CA GLY A 128 -1.69 27.08 0.28
C GLY A 128 -1.56 26.47 -1.11
N GLU A 129 -1.97 27.19 -2.15
CA GLU A 129 -1.84 26.76 -3.55
C GLU A 129 -0.37 26.69 -4.00
N ILE A 130 0.45 27.72 -3.67
CA ILE A 130 1.89 27.71 -3.96
C ILE A 130 2.57 26.50 -3.31
N ASP A 131 2.27 26.24 -2.03
CA ASP A 131 2.82 25.10 -1.30
C ASP A 131 2.37 23.76 -1.89
N GLY A 132 1.12 23.67 -2.34
CA GLY A 132 0.57 22.51 -3.05
C GLY A 132 1.36 22.20 -4.33
N VAL A 133 1.54 23.19 -5.20
CA VAL A 133 2.28 23.03 -6.46
C VAL A 133 3.77 22.77 -6.20
N SER A 134 4.37 23.40 -5.19
CA SER A 134 5.74 23.11 -4.74
C SER A 134 5.91 21.65 -4.31
N GLY A 135 4.91 21.10 -3.61
CA GLY A 135 4.83 19.68 -3.26
C GLY A 135 4.79 18.77 -4.49
N THR A 136 4.04 19.14 -5.52
CA THR A 136 4.02 18.42 -6.81
C THR A 136 5.37 18.45 -7.51
N ILE A 137 6.00 19.63 -7.59
CA ILE A 137 7.33 19.79 -8.21
C ILE A 137 8.37 18.89 -7.54
N THR A 138 8.42 18.87 -6.20
CA THR A 138 9.41 18.09 -5.44
C THR A 138 9.06 16.60 -5.31
N GLY A 139 7.77 16.24 -5.41
CA GLY A 139 7.29 14.86 -5.33
C GLY A 139 7.37 14.07 -6.64
N THR A 140 7.55 14.76 -7.77
CA THR A 140 7.52 14.17 -9.10
C THR A 140 8.91 14.00 -9.69
N ARG A 141 9.14 12.86 -10.38
CA ARG A 141 10.37 12.65 -11.16
C ARG A 141 10.18 13.28 -12.53
N TRP A 142 10.87 14.39 -12.79
CA TRP A 142 10.78 15.12 -14.06
C TRP A 142 11.78 14.63 -15.09
N THR A 143 11.50 14.93 -16.36
CA THR A 143 12.47 14.75 -17.44
C THR A 143 13.34 16.00 -17.60
N VAL A 144 14.41 15.91 -18.40
CA VAL A 144 15.20 17.10 -18.77
C VAL A 144 14.34 18.18 -19.45
N GLU A 145 13.35 17.76 -20.25
CA GLU A 145 12.39 18.68 -20.89
C GLU A 145 11.44 19.26 -19.85
N GLY A 146 10.92 18.42 -18.95
CA GLY A 146 10.10 18.84 -17.82
C GLY A 146 10.81 19.86 -16.92
N ASP A 147 12.09 19.65 -16.59
CA ASP A 147 12.88 20.63 -15.82
C ASP A 147 12.98 21.99 -16.53
N GLU A 148 13.14 22.01 -17.85
CA GLU A 148 13.16 23.26 -18.63
C GLU A 148 11.77 23.94 -18.65
N GLU A 149 10.70 23.14 -18.69
CA GLU A 149 9.30 23.60 -18.64
C GLU A 149 8.95 24.18 -17.27
N LEU A 150 9.32 23.49 -16.17
CA LEU A 150 9.13 23.95 -14.80
C LEU A 150 9.86 25.28 -14.53
N ILE A 151 11.11 25.41 -14.99
CA ILE A 151 11.86 26.68 -14.85
C ILE A 151 11.09 27.81 -15.54
N ALA A 152 10.51 27.56 -16.72
CA ALA A 152 9.74 28.58 -17.43
C ALA A 152 8.42 28.92 -16.73
N ALA A 153 7.72 27.92 -16.20
CA ALA A 153 6.48 28.09 -15.44
C ALA A 153 6.70 28.93 -14.18
N VAL A 154 7.70 28.55 -13.35
CA VAL A 154 8.05 29.29 -12.13
C VAL A 154 8.55 30.70 -12.46
N ASP A 155 9.35 30.89 -13.52
CA ASP A 155 9.86 32.24 -13.88
C ASP A 155 8.71 33.18 -14.26
N SER A 156 7.70 32.65 -14.96
CA SER A 156 6.49 33.40 -15.30
C SER A 156 5.68 33.73 -14.04
N PHE A 157 5.42 32.73 -13.19
CA PHE A 157 4.66 32.91 -11.96
C PHE A 157 5.30 33.93 -11.02
N LEU A 158 6.61 33.84 -10.79
CA LEU A 158 7.34 34.80 -9.95
C LEU A 158 7.28 36.23 -10.52
N ALA A 159 7.26 36.38 -11.85
CA ALA A 159 7.09 37.69 -12.47
C ALA A 159 5.68 38.26 -12.23
N ASP A 160 4.63 37.42 -12.24
CA ASP A 160 3.27 37.84 -11.91
C ASP A 160 3.15 38.23 -10.43
N VAL A 161 3.77 37.47 -9.51
CA VAL A 161 3.88 37.83 -8.09
C VAL A 161 4.59 39.18 -7.91
N ASP A 162 5.76 39.36 -8.54
CA ASP A 162 6.51 40.64 -8.48
C ASP A 162 5.68 41.83 -9.00
N ASP A 163 4.89 41.63 -10.07
CA ASP A 163 4.03 42.67 -10.63
C ASP A 163 2.84 43.00 -9.71
N LEU A 164 2.29 42.01 -8.98
CA LEU A 164 1.12 42.15 -8.11
C LEU A 164 1.46 42.71 -6.72
N VAL A 165 2.48 42.15 -6.04
CA VAL A 165 2.85 42.55 -4.67
C VAL A 165 4.09 43.46 -4.59
N GLY A 166 4.78 43.69 -5.72
CA GLY A 166 5.92 44.61 -5.78
C GLY A 166 7.19 44.05 -5.12
N SER A 167 7.37 42.73 -5.18
CA SER A 167 8.56 42.02 -4.71
C SER A 167 9.70 42.02 -5.75
N ASP A 168 10.79 41.33 -5.43
CA ASP A 168 11.92 41.07 -6.33
C ASP A 168 12.37 39.60 -6.10
N VAL A 169 11.50 38.63 -6.38
CA VAL A 169 11.77 37.19 -6.25
C VAL A 169 12.26 36.63 -7.59
N SER A 170 13.19 35.67 -7.56
CA SER A 170 13.75 35.12 -8.81
C SER A 170 14.33 33.73 -8.62
N ILE A 171 14.30 32.93 -9.69
CA ILE A 171 14.88 31.59 -9.71
C ILE A 171 16.41 31.62 -9.49
N PRO A 172 16.99 30.66 -8.76
CA PRO A 172 18.43 30.47 -8.65
C PRO A 172 19.13 30.32 -10.02
N THR A 173 20.31 30.91 -10.17
CA THR A 173 21.03 30.89 -11.47
C THR A 173 21.84 29.61 -11.73
N ASP A 174 21.96 28.75 -10.73
CA ASP A 174 22.85 27.59 -10.74
C ASP A 174 22.06 26.26 -10.71
N LEU A 175 20.85 26.23 -11.30
CA LEU A 175 20.06 25.00 -11.43
C LEU A 175 20.67 24.07 -12.49
N GLU A 176 20.84 22.80 -12.12
CA GLU A 176 21.31 21.73 -12.98
C GLU A 176 20.16 20.76 -13.26
N PRO A 177 19.65 20.68 -14.51
CA PRO A 177 18.57 19.77 -14.88
C PRO A 177 19.03 18.32 -14.89
N ALA A 178 18.06 17.41 -14.83
CA ALA A 178 18.26 15.97 -14.84
C ALA A 178 19.23 15.54 -15.96
N SER A 179 20.14 14.63 -15.65
CA SER A 179 21.04 14.05 -16.65
C SER A 179 20.47 12.74 -17.19
N GLY A 180 20.36 12.60 -18.51
CA GLY A 180 19.73 11.44 -19.14
C GLY A 180 20.59 10.17 -19.23
N ALA A 181 21.63 10.02 -18.39
CA ALA A 181 22.51 8.85 -18.38
C ALA A 181 23.02 8.58 -16.96
N GLU A 182 22.26 7.78 -16.22
CA GLU A 182 22.51 7.42 -14.83
C GLU A 182 22.95 5.95 -14.73
N PHE A 183 23.78 5.61 -13.73
CA PHE A 183 24.61 4.40 -13.60
C PHE A 183 25.96 4.40 -14.33
N GLY A 184 26.79 5.40 -14.01
CA GLY A 184 28.25 5.29 -14.10
C GLY A 184 28.90 5.60 -12.75
N GLU A 185 29.40 4.58 -12.04
CA GLU A 185 30.17 4.62 -10.78
C GLU A 185 30.27 6.01 -10.08
N GLY A 186 29.19 6.45 -9.43
CA GLY A 186 29.27 7.52 -8.43
C GLY A 186 28.03 8.41 -8.32
N GLY A 187 27.05 7.97 -7.53
CA GLY A 187 25.97 8.81 -6.97
C GLY A 187 24.95 9.29 -8.00
N GLU A 188 23.68 9.25 -7.63
CA GLU A 188 22.64 9.99 -8.32
C GLU A 188 23.05 11.47 -8.31
N GLU A 189 23.29 12.08 -9.46
CA GLU A 189 23.20 13.55 -9.54
C GLU A 189 21.72 13.81 -9.84
N GLU A 190 20.90 13.70 -8.79
CA GLU A 190 19.49 14.12 -8.81
C GLU A 190 19.43 15.55 -9.37
N SER A 191 18.42 15.81 -10.20
CA SER A 191 18.17 17.17 -10.69
C SER A 191 18.10 18.11 -9.49
N THR A 192 18.77 19.25 -9.58
CA THR A 192 18.68 20.28 -8.52
C THR A 192 17.56 21.27 -8.81
N VAL A 193 16.84 21.08 -9.93
CA VAL A 193 15.77 21.96 -10.38
C VAL A 193 14.59 21.92 -9.41
N PRO A 194 14.02 20.77 -9.02
CA PRO A 194 12.85 20.76 -8.16
C PRO A 194 13.06 21.46 -6.82
N GLU A 195 14.17 21.16 -6.12
CA GLU A 195 14.48 21.76 -4.82
C GLU A 195 14.82 23.25 -4.96
N GLY A 196 15.54 23.63 -6.02
CA GLY A 196 15.88 25.03 -6.24
C GLY A 196 14.69 25.89 -6.68
N LEU A 197 13.69 25.30 -7.33
CA LEU A 197 12.40 25.96 -7.62
C LEU A 197 11.55 26.06 -6.35
N ALA A 198 11.52 25.03 -5.51
CA ALA A 198 10.83 25.07 -4.22
C ALA A 198 11.37 26.18 -3.31
N ASP A 199 12.70 26.36 -3.24
CA ASP A 199 13.32 27.49 -2.52
C ASP A 199 12.82 28.85 -3.05
N ALA A 200 12.65 28.99 -4.38
CA ALA A 200 12.16 30.24 -4.99
C ALA A 200 10.66 30.47 -4.73
N LEU A 201 9.88 29.40 -4.63
CA LEU A 201 8.47 29.46 -4.27
C LEU A 201 8.29 29.80 -2.77
N GLU A 202 9.17 29.33 -1.89
CA GLU A 202 9.18 29.74 -0.47
C GLU A 202 9.45 31.26 -0.33
N ASP A 203 10.36 31.81 -1.15
CA ASP A 203 10.59 33.26 -1.22
C ASP A 203 9.34 34.00 -1.74
N ALA A 204 8.57 33.42 -2.67
CA ALA A 204 7.31 33.98 -3.18
C ALA A 204 6.20 33.97 -2.13
N THR A 205 6.01 32.84 -1.43
CA THR A 205 5.11 32.72 -0.27
C THR A 205 5.43 33.80 0.77
N THR A 206 6.72 33.94 1.12
CA THR A 206 7.16 34.98 2.07
C THR A 206 6.82 36.38 1.56
N ALA A 207 6.96 36.65 0.26
CA ALA A 207 6.63 37.94 -0.33
C ALA A 207 5.12 38.25 -0.28
N VAL A 208 4.26 37.25 -0.51
CA VAL A 208 2.80 37.38 -0.39
C VAL A 208 2.41 37.65 1.08
N GLU A 209 2.98 36.93 2.03
CA GLU A 209 2.73 37.15 3.47
C GLU A 209 3.19 38.54 3.95
N ASP A 210 4.39 38.98 3.53
CA ASP A 210 4.98 40.28 3.88
C ASP A 210 4.23 41.46 3.22
N ALA A 211 3.44 41.21 2.16
CA ALA A 211 2.58 42.22 1.57
C ALA A 211 1.42 42.60 2.49
N HIS A 212 1.06 41.74 3.45
CA HIS A 212 -0.02 41.95 4.42
C HIS A 212 -1.32 42.38 3.74
N LEU A 213 -1.72 41.64 2.70
CA LEU A 213 -2.91 41.92 1.90
C LEU A 213 -4.16 41.76 2.75
N ASP A 214 -5.01 42.78 2.72
CA ASP A 214 -6.30 42.78 3.38
C ASP A 214 -7.35 42.21 2.43
N ALA A 215 -8.15 41.25 2.91
CA ALA A 215 -9.09 40.53 2.05
C ALA A 215 -10.16 41.42 1.41
N ASP A 216 -10.55 42.52 2.09
CA ASP A 216 -11.49 43.50 1.56
C ASP A 216 -10.81 44.56 0.67
N ASP A 217 -9.75 45.20 1.19
CA ASP A 217 -9.10 46.33 0.52
C ASP A 217 -8.24 45.88 -0.68
N ASP A 218 -7.69 44.67 -0.65
CA ASP A 218 -6.78 44.12 -1.66
C ASP A 218 -7.36 42.94 -2.47
N ALA A 219 -8.69 42.74 -2.44
CA ALA A 219 -9.39 41.64 -3.13
C ALA A 219 -9.00 41.46 -4.62
N GLU A 220 -8.78 42.55 -5.37
CA GLU A 220 -8.36 42.48 -6.78
C GLU A 220 -6.93 41.92 -6.94
N THR A 221 -6.05 42.23 -5.99
CA THR A 221 -4.67 41.72 -5.97
C THR A 221 -4.67 40.24 -5.61
N ILE A 222 -5.43 39.84 -4.58
CA ILE A 222 -5.50 38.43 -4.16
C ILE A 222 -6.14 37.57 -5.25
N ALA A 223 -7.23 38.03 -5.87
CA ALA A 223 -7.82 37.34 -7.02
C ALA A 223 -6.85 37.21 -8.21
N GLY A 224 -6.00 38.22 -8.44
CA GLY A 224 -4.97 38.15 -9.47
C GLY A 224 -3.85 37.16 -9.14
N LEU A 225 -3.50 37.01 -7.86
CA LEU A 225 -2.55 36.01 -7.40
C LEU A 225 -3.12 34.59 -7.55
N LEU A 226 -4.39 34.38 -7.22
CA LEU A 226 -5.09 33.10 -7.43
C LEU A 226 -5.18 32.73 -8.93
N GLU A 227 -5.48 33.69 -9.82
CA GLU A 227 -5.45 33.42 -11.26
C GLU A 227 -4.04 33.06 -11.76
N ALA A 228 -3.00 33.64 -11.14
CA ALA A 228 -1.62 33.32 -11.45
C ALA A 228 -1.21 31.93 -10.92
N THR A 229 -1.65 31.53 -9.72
CA THR A 229 -1.42 30.18 -9.17
C THR A 229 -2.16 29.12 -9.98
N ASP A 230 -3.42 29.35 -10.38
CA ASP A 230 -4.17 28.48 -11.31
C ASP A 230 -3.41 28.25 -12.62
N THR A 231 -2.89 29.33 -13.21
CA THR A 231 -2.12 29.25 -14.46
C THR A 231 -0.81 28.50 -14.24
N PHE A 232 -0.13 28.77 -13.13
CA PHE A 232 1.11 28.11 -12.74
C PHE A 232 0.92 26.61 -12.51
N GLU A 233 -0.13 26.22 -11.78
CA GLU A 233 -0.49 24.81 -11.58
C GLU A 233 -0.73 24.12 -12.93
N SER A 234 -1.50 24.74 -13.83
CA SER A 234 -1.72 24.18 -15.17
C SER A 234 -0.42 24.04 -15.98
N ASP A 235 0.52 24.98 -15.86
CA ASP A 235 1.81 24.91 -16.56
C ASP A 235 2.72 23.81 -15.97
N VAL A 236 2.63 23.55 -14.66
CA VAL A 236 3.33 22.44 -13.99
C VAL A 236 2.72 21.09 -14.37
N ASP A 237 1.39 20.99 -14.42
CA ASP A 237 0.68 19.78 -14.86
C ASP A 237 0.97 19.42 -16.34
N ASP A 238 1.21 20.43 -17.18
CA ASP A 238 1.57 20.24 -18.59
C ASP A 238 3.07 19.90 -18.78
N ALA A 239 3.91 20.03 -17.74
CA ALA A 239 5.34 19.73 -17.82
C ALA A 239 5.61 18.22 -17.94
N THR A 240 6.69 17.85 -18.62
CA THR A 240 6.93 16.46 -19.00
C THR A 240 7.49 15.62 -17.85
N GLU A 241 6.63 14.77 -17.26
CA GLU A 241 7.01 13.82 -16.23
C GLU A 241 7.82 12.63 -16.79
N TRP A 242 8.59 11.96 -15.93
CA TRP A 242 9.28 10.73 -16.30
C TRP A 242 8.31 9.62 -16.74
N THR A 243 7.13 9.58 -16.11
CA THR A 243 6.07 8.60 -16.35
C THR A 243 5.43 8.76 -17.74
N ASP A 244 5.48 9.96 -18.34
CA ASP A 244 4.99 10.24 -19.69
C ASP A 244 5.83 9.58 -20.79
N LEU A 245 7.08 9.26 -20.49
CA LEU A 245 7.98 8.63 -21.45
C LEU A 245 7.55 7.20 -21.75
N GLU A 246 7.69 6.77 -23.01
CA GLU A 246 7.57 5.35 -23.34
C GLU A 246 8.60 4.53 -22.53
N VAL A 247 8.23 3.34 -22.05
CA VAL A 247 9.13 2.42 -21.31
C VAL A 247 10.49 2.24 -21.99
N ARG A 248 10.52 2.15 -23.32
CA ARG A 248 11.77 2.02 -24.09
C ARG A 248 12.66 3.25 -24.03
N GLU A 249 12.06 4.41 -23.90
CA GLU A 249 12.77 5.66 -23.75
C GLU A 249 13.34 5.77 -22.34
N GLN A 250 12.54 5.45 -21.32
CA GLN A 250 13.01 5.36 -19.92
C GLN A 250 14.21 4.41 -19.83
N LEU A 251 14.07 3.16 -20.29
CA LEU A 251 15.18 2.18 -20.31
C LEU A 251 16.42 2.65 -21.08
N ARG A 252 16.25 3.48 -22.12
CA ARG A 252 17.40 4.04 -22.84
C ARG A 252 18.11 5.10 -22.04
N ARG A 253 17.38 5.98 -21.35
CA ARG A 253 17.94 7.02 -20.48
C ARG A 253 18.60 6.40 -19.24
N GLU A 254 18.05 5.30 -18.73
CA GLU A 254 18.64 4.48 -17.66
C GLU A 254 19.88 3.68 -18.12
N GLY A 255 20.27 3.74 -19.40
CA GLY A 255 21.46 3.05 -19.91
C GLY A 255 21.29 1.53 -20.11
N PHE A 256 20.08 0.97 -19.99
CA PHE A 256 19.83 -0.47 -20.16
C PHE A 256 20.29 -1.01 -21.53
N TYR A 257 20.27 -0.18 -22.57
CA TYR A 257 20.72 -0.59 -23.91
C TYR A 257 22.20 -0.32 -24.19
N ASP A 258 22.94 0.34 -23.29
CA ASP A 258 24.34 0.73 -23.52
C ASP A 258 25.28 -0.47 -23.60
N VAL A 259 24.83 -1.62 -23.10
CA VAL A 259 25.54 -2.89 -23.22
C VAL A 259 25.54 -3.45 -24.64
N LEU A 260 24.76 -2.87 -25.56
CA LEU A 260 24.59 -3.33 -26.92
C LEU A 260 25.48 -2.58 -27.92
N ASP A 261 26.51 -3.24 -28.43
CA ASP A 261 27.30 -2.71 -29.56
C ASP A 261 26.44 -2.57 -30.84
N HIS A 262 25.51 -3.51 -31.06
CA HIS A 262 24.61 -3.53 -32.21
C HIS A 262 23.29 -4.23 -31.87
N VAL A 263 22.16 -3.58 -32.17
CA VAL A 263 20.83 -4.20 -32.12
C VAL A 263 20.64 -5.14 -33.31
N LYS A 264 21.06 -6.40 -33.15
CA LYS A 264 20.90 -7.44 -34.19
C LYS A 264 19.78 -8.42 -33.90
N ASP A 265 19.50 -8.65 -32.61
CA ASP A 265 18.49 -9.59 -32.14
C ASP A 265 17.22 -8.82 -31.78
N PHE A 266 16.07 -9.38 -32.14
CA PHE A 266 14.76 -8.86 -31.76
C PHE A 266 14.07 -9.85 -30.80
N PRO A 267 13.47 -9.38 -29.69
CA PRO A 267 13.45 -8.00 -29.22
C PRO A 267 14.82 -7.54 -28.64
N PRO A 268 15.23 -6.26 -28.81
CA PRO A 268 16.49 -5.74 -28.27
C PRO A 268 16.59 -5.87 -26.74
N GLU A 269 15.46 -5.74 -26.04
CA GLU A 269 15.35 -5.83 -24.59
C GLU A 269 15.89 -7.16 -24.08
N TRP A 270 15.48 -8.26 -24.71
CA TRP A 270 15.95 -9.60 -24.36
C TRP A 270 17.45 -9.78 -24.65
N HIS A 271 17.97 -9.13 -25.70
CA HIS A 271 19.40 -9.19 -25.99
C HIS A 271 20.21 -8.41 -24.92
N ALA A 272 19.75 -7.23 -24.52
CA ALA A 272 20.34 -6.45 -23.42
C ALA A 272 20.31 -7.23 -22.10
N LEU A 273 19.15 -7.77 -21.74
CA LEU A 273 18.96 -8.60 -20.54
C LEU A 273 19.99 -9.74 -20.45
N LYS A 274 20.19 -10.49 -21.54
CA LYS A 274 21.19 -11.58 -21.60
C LYS A 274 22.64 -11.10 -21.50
N VAL A 275 22.92 -9.85 -21.86
CA VAL A 275 24.26 -9.27 -21.73
C VAL A 275 24.47 -8.83 -20.28
N HIS A 276 23.49 -8.17 -19.67
CA HIS A 276 23.49 -7.81 -18.24
C HIS A 276 23.61 -9.04 -17.33
N GLU A 277 22.84 -10.09 -17.59
CA GLU A 277 22.91 -11.37 -16.85
C GLU A 277 24.34 -11.93 -16.84
N LYS A 278 25.05 -11.86 -17.98
CA LYS A 278 26.43 -12.34 -18.09
C LYS A 278 27.45 -11.44 -17.40
N ARG A 279 27.16 -10.15 -17.31
CA ARG A 279 28.00 -9.17 -16.60
C ARG A 279 27.76 -9.22 -15.09
N GLY A 280 26.61 -9.75 -14.66
CA GLY A 280 26.21 -9.78 -13.27
C GLY A 280 25.48 -8.50 -12.84
N ASP A 281 24.95 -7.73 -13.79
CA ASP A 281 24.30 -6.44 -13.51
C ASP A 281 22.86 -6.68 -13.03
N VAL A 282 22.70 -7.00 -11.75
CA VAL A 282 21.40 -7.38 -11.14
C VAL A 282 20.37 -6.25 -11.27
N ASP A 283 20.79 -5.01 -11.02
CA ASP A 283 19.93 -3.82 -11.04
C ASP A 283 19.21 -3.68 -12.40
N TYR A 284 19.91 -3.95 -13.50
CA TYR A 284 19.31 -3.92 -14.83
C TYR A 284 18.37 -5.10 -15.12
N ILE A 285 18.55 -6.25 -14.45
CA ILE A 285 17.58 -7.35 -14.54
C ILE A 285 16.31 -6.97 -13.79
N LEU A 286 16.43 -6.34 -12.61
CA LEU A 286 15.30 -5.87 -11.81
C LEU A 286 14.57 -4.70 -12.47
N LEU A 287 15.31 -3.73 -13.03
CA LEU A 287 14.75 -2.64 -13.84
C LEU A 287 13.94 -3.20 -15.01
N ALA A 288 14.50 -4.16 -15.75
CA ALA A 288 13.77 -4.79 -16.85
C ALA A 288 12.55 -5.58 -16.36
N TYR A 289 12.61 -6.20 -15.19
CA TYR A 289 11.49 -6.94 -14.59
C TYR A 289 10.34 -6.00 -14.20
N ASP A 290 10.66 -4.82 -13.66
CA ASP A 290 9.69 -3.84 -13.20
C ASP A 290 9.10 -3.02 -14.36
N SER A 291 9.94 -2.55 -15.28
CA SER A 291 9.51 -1.65 -16.35
C SER A 291 8.83 -2.35 -17.53
N LEU A 292 9.16 -3.61 -17.83
CA LEU A 292 8.65 -4.29 -19.04
C LEU A 292 7.37 -5.07 -18.79
N ASP A 293 6.24 -4.49 -19.21
CA ASP A 293 4.93 -5.14 -19.22
C ASP A 293 4.79 -6.16 -20.38
N SER A 294 5.48 -7.30 -20.26
CA SER A 294 5.38 -8.39 -21.22
C SER A 294 5.66 -9.73 -20.57
N ASP A 295 4.70 -10.67 -20.63
CA ASP A 295 4.86 -12.06 -20.15
C ASP A 295 6.17 -12.70 -20.63
N PHE A 296 6.57 -12.43 -21.88
CA PHE A 296 7.81 -12.94 -22.46
C PHE A 296 9.06 -12.37 -21.78
N MET A 297 9.06 -11.06 -21.49
CA MET A 297 10.17 -10.42 -20.81
C MET A 297 10.19 -10.77 -19.33
N GLU A 298 9.03 -10.82 -18.68
CA GLU A 298 8.88 -11.25 -17.29
C GLU A 298 9.47 -12.64 -17.08
N GLU A 299 9.07 -13.62 -17.92
CA GLU A 299 9.59 -14.99 -17.86
C GLU A 299 11.13 -14.99 -17.97
N HIS A 300 11.70 -14.25 -18.91
CA HIS A 300 13.14 -14.21 -19.09
C HIS A 300 13.90 -13.47 -17.98
N CYS A 301 13.31 -12.45 -17.36
CA CYS A 301 13.88 -11.80 -16.19
C CYS A 301 13.89 -12.77 -15.00
N LEU A 302 12.76 -13.43 -14.73
CA LEU A 302 12.67 -14.44 -13.67
C LEU A 302 13.63 -15.61 -13.89
N GLU A 303 13.79 -16.09 -15.13
CA GLU A 303 14.78 -17.11 -15.43
C GLU A 303 16.22 -16.63 -15.20
N ALA A 304 16.53 -15.36 -15.52
CA ALA A 304 17.85 -14.77 -15.26
C ALA A 304 18.10 -14.69 -13.75
N LEU A 305 17.14 -14.17 -12.99
CA LEU A 305 17.18 -14.12 -11.52
C LEU A 305 17.33 -15.51 -10.90
N GLU A 306 16.66 -16.54 -11.43
CA GLU A 306 16.81 -17.93 -10.95
C GLU A 306 18.21 -18.48 -11.26
N ARG A 307 18.82 -18.11 -12.37
CA ARG A 307 20.20 -18.57 -12.68
C ARG A 307 21.22 -17.85 -11.80
N MET A 308 21.00 -16.57 -11.54
CA MET A 308 21.89 -15.70 -10.78
C MET A 308 21.79 -15.94 -9.26
N GLY A 309 20.58 -16.02 -8.72
CA GLY A 309 20.27 -16.05 -7.29
C GLY A 309 20.76 -14.82 -6.51
N PRO A 310 20.46 -13.58 -6.95
CA PRO A 310 20.93 -12.37 -6.28
C PRO A 310 20.11 -12.06 -5.02
N GLU A 311 20.76 -11.65 -3.93
CA GLU A 311 20.09 -11.32 -2.67
C GLU A 311 19.16 -10.10 -2.84
N GLU A 312 19.51 -9.17 -3.74
CA GLU A 312 18.74 -7.98 -4.10
C GLU A 312 17.34 -8.29 -4.65
N ALA A 313 17.13 -9.52 -5.15
CA ALA A 313 15.81 -9.95 -5.63
C ALA A 313 14.91 -10.55 -4.53
N THR A 314 15.36 -10.62 -3.27
CA THR A 314 14.58 -11.26 -2.19
C THR A 314 13.22 -10.60 -1.99
N GLU A 315 13.18 -9.28 -1.81
CA GLU A 315 11.94 -8.54 -1.58
C GLU A 315 10.98 -8.58 -2.79
N PRO A 316 11.43 -8.30 -4.05
CA PRO A 316 10.57 -8.47 -5.22
C PRO A 316 10.00 -9.88 -5.35
N MET A 317 10.81 -10.91 -5.08
CA MET A 317 10.36 -12.30 -5.19
C MET A 317 9.44 -12.70 -4.04
N LEU A 318 9.62 -12.14 -2.84
CA LEU A 318 8.71 -12.32 -1.71
C LEU A 318 7.31 -11.77 -2.04
N ALA A 319 7.23 -10.56 -2.60
CA ALA A 319 5.98 -9.95 -3.03
C ALA A 319 5.25 -10.82 -4.08
N GLN A 320 5.99 -11.40 -5.02
CA GLN A 320 5.45 -12.28 -6.06
C GLN A 320 5.06 -13.67 -5.53
N ALA A 321 5.82 -14.23 -4.59
CA ALA A 321 5.49 -15.49 -3.93
C ALA A 321 4.17 -15.38 -3.16
N ASN A 322 3.91 -14.24 -2.50
CA ASN A 322 2.62 -13.92 -1.88
C ASN A 322 1.44 -13.93 -2.88
N ARG A 323 1.71 -13.62 -4.14
CA ARG A 323 0.75 -13.72 -5.26
C ARG A 323 0.72 -15.10 -5.93
N ARG A 324 1.28 -16.13 -5.28
CA ARG A 324 1.36 -17.53 -5.74
C ARG A 324 2.25 -17.75 -6.98
N ASN A 325 3.22 -16.87 -7.23
CA ASN A 325 4.16 -17.02 -8.34
C ASN A 325 5.18 -18.14 -8.06
N GLN A 326 5.12 -19.22 -8.84
CA GLN A 326 5.98 -20.40 -8.67
C GLN A 326 7.45 -20.15 -9.05
N ALA A 327 7.72 -19.23 -9.98
CA ALA A 327 9.09 -18.87 -10.34
C ALA A 327 9.74 -18.12 -9.19
N ALA A 328 9.03 -17.16 -8.60
CA ALA A 328 9.50 -16.41 -7.44
C ALA A 328 9.86 -17.32 -6.25
N MET A 329 9.02 -18.31 -5.92
CA MET A 329 9.33 -19.31 -4.89
C MET A 329 10.64 -20.06 -5.18
N ARG A 330 10.87 -20.49 -6.43
CA ARG A 330 12.12 -21.16 -6.83
C ARG A 330 13.32 -20.24 -6.73
N ILE A 331 13.15 -18.97 -7.08
CA ILE A 331 14.20 -17.94 -6.99
C ILE A 331 14.56 -17.70 -5.53
N LEU A 332 13.58 -17.52 -4.63
CA LEU A 332 13.82 -17.41 -3.17
C LEU A 332 14.61 -18.60 -2.63
N GLY A 333 14.21 -19.82 -3.01
CA GLY A 333 14.94 -21.04 -2.71
C GLY A 333 16.41 -20.99 -3.12
N LYS A 334 16.64 -20.50 -4.33
CA LYS A 334 17.94 -20.41 -4.97
C LYS A 334 18.83 -19.31 -4.40
N ILE A 335 18.24 -18.18 -4.01
CA ILE A 335 18.89 -17.10 -3.25
C ILE A 335 19.37 -17.68 -1.91
N GLY A 336 18.52 -18.46 -1.24
CA GLY A 336 18.92 -19.22 -0.05
C GLY A 336 19.08 -18.38 1.21
N VAL A 337 18.51 -17.17 1.23
CA VAL A 337 18.44 -16.31 2.42
C VAL A 337 17.35 -16.88 3.34
N ALA A 338 17.74 -17.22 4.57
CA ALA A 338 16.85 -17.71 5.62
C ALA A 338 16.26 -16.53 6.41
N ASP A 339 15.53 -15.68 5.69
CA ASP A 339 14.74 -14.60 6.27
C ASP A 339 13.39 -15.14 6.78
N ASP A 340 12.93 -14.66 7.93
CA ASP A 340 11.72 -15.17 8.59
C ASP A 340 10.47 -14.98 7.70
N ASP A 341 10.32 -13.83 7.04
CA ASP A 341 9.17 -13.53 6.18
C ASP A 341 9.16 -14.42 4.94
N VAL A 342 10.34 -14.72 4.39
CA VAL A 342 10.50 -15.67 3.28
C VAL A 342 10.09 -17.08 3.70
N VAL A 343 10.58 -17.55 4.85
CA VAL A 343 10.25 -18.90 5.34
C VAL A 343 8.77 -19.01 5.65
N ASP A 344 8.18 -18.04 6.35
CA ASP A 344 6.76 -18.03 6.71
C ASP A 344 5.87 -18.00 5.46
N THR A 345 6.18 -17.13 4.48
CA THR A 345 5.44 -17.09 3.21
C THR A 345 5.49 -18.43 2.47
N LEU A 346 6.64 -19.12 2.45
CA LEU A 346 6.76 -20.43 1.81
C LEU A 346 6.04 -21.54 2.60
N LEU A 347 5.96 -21.42 3.93
CA LEU A 347 5.24 -22.36 4.80
C LEU A 347 3.73 -22.34 4.53
N ASP A 348 3.16 -21.19 4.19
CA ASP A 348 1.73 -21.09 3.81
C ASP A 348 1.34 -21.98 2.63
N TYR A 349 2.32 -22.35 1.79
CA TYR A 349 2.11 -23.21 0.64
C TYR A 349 2.38 -24.70 0.90
N VAL A 350 2.88 -25.07 2.09
CA VAL A 350 3.24 -26.46 2.43
C VAL A 350 2.03 -27.39 2.46
N ASP A 351 0.88 -26.91 2.94
CA ASP A 351 -0.37 -27.67 3.02
C ASP A 351 -1.42 -27.16 2.01
N SER A 352 -0.94 -26.69 0.85
CA SER A 352 -1.77 -26.11 -0.21
C SER A 352 -2.01 -27.07 -1.36
N ASN A 353 -2.37 -26.56 -2.55
CA ASN A 353 -2.54 -27.41 -3.71
C ASN A 353 -1.18 -27.94 -4.22
N PRO A 354 -1.14 -29.14 -4.84
CA PRO A 354 0.12 -29.77 -5.27
C PRO A 354 0.99 -28.92 -6.21
N ASP A 355 0.41 -28.03 -7.01
CA ASP A 355 1.18 -27.20 -7.95
C ASP A 355 2.01 -26.13 -7.22
N LEU A 356 1.56 -25.67 -6.05
CA LEU A 356 2.28 -24.71 -5.19
C LEU A 356 3.15 -25.40 -4.13
N GLN A 357 2.76 -26.59 -3.66
CA GLN A 357 3.56 -27.37 -2.73
C GLN A 357 4.95 -27.71 -3.29
N LYS A 358 5.02 -28.12 -4.57
CA LYS A 358 6.29 -28.53 -5.19
C LYS A 358 7.35 -27.43 -5.19
N PRO A 359 7.11 -26.20 -5.69
CA PRO A 359 8.09 -25.12 -5.62
C PRO A 359 8.37 -24.70 -4.18
N ALA A 360 7.36 -24.65 -3.29
CA ALA A 360 7.56 -24.28 -1.89
C ALA A 360 8.47 -25.27 -1.13
N PHE A 361 8.20 -26.57 -1.24
CA PHE A 361 9.05 -27.63 -0.67
C PHE A 361 10.49 -27.55 -1.18
N ARG A 362 10.65 -27.33 -2.48
CA ARG A 362 11.99 -27.18 -3.07
C ARG A 362 12.70 -25.95 -2.51
N ALA A 363 11.99 -24.82 -2.40
CA ALA A 363 12.55 -23.58 -1.90
C ALA A 363 12.99 -23.67 -0.44
N LEU A 364 12.09 -24.13 0.45
CA LEU A 364 12.39 -24.37 1.87
C LEU A 364 13.55 -25.35 2.04
N GLY A 365 13.64 -26.36 1.17
CA GLY A 365 14.75 -27.30 1.11
C GLY A 365 16.08 -26.66 0.71
N GLU A 366 16.09 -25.83 -0.33
CA GLU A 366 17.29 -25.14 -0.81
C GLU A 366 17.78 -24.06 0.17
N ILE A 367 16.87 -23.37 0.86
CA ILE A 367 17.16 -22.44 1.97
C ILE A 367 17.76 -23.18 3.18
N GLY A 368 17.28 -24.41 3.44
CA GLY A 368 17.64 -25.17 4.63
C GLY A 368 16.85 -24.76 5.87
N ALA A 369 15.59 -24.34 5.70
CA ALA A 369 14.72 -23.85 6.76
C ALA A 369 14.41 -24.96 7.78
N ALA A 370 15.03 -24.91 8.95
CA ALA A 370 14.89 -25.94 9.98
C ALA A 370 13.48 -25.96 10.58
N GLU A 371 12.81 -24.82 10.61
CA GLU A 371 11.44 -24.61 11.08
C GLU A 371 10.44 -25.38 10.21
N ALA A 372 10.74 -25.54 8.91
CA ALA A 372 9.90 -26.25 7.96
C ALA A 372 9.93 -27.78 8.07
N VAL A 373 10.84 -28.34 8.87
CA VAL A 373 11.00 -29.80 9.00
C VAL A 373 9.71 -30.48 9.45
N GLN A 374 9.05 -29.99 10.50
CA GLN A 374 7.83 -30.62 11.00
C GLN A 374 6.63 -30.42 10.06
N PRO A 375 6.35 -29.20 9.54
CA PRO A 375 5.33 -29.01 8.52
C PRO A 375 5.50 -29.92 7.30
N ILE A 376 6.72 -30.04 6.75
CA ILE A 376 7.00 -30.89 5.59
C ILE A 376 6.94 -32.38 5.97
N ALA A 377 7.35 -32.78 7.17
CA ALA A 377 7.23 -34.17 7.62
C ALA A 377 5.77 -34.65 7.69
N ASN A 378 4.82 -33.77 8.03
CA ASN A 378 3.40 -34.11 8.01
C ASN A 378 2.92 -34.48 6.59
N GLN A 379 3.50 -33.86 5.55
CA GLN A 379 3.18 -34.08 4.14
C GLN A 379 3.70 -35.43 3.61
N LEU A 380 4.48 -36.18 4.40
CA LEU A 380 4.87 -37.56 4.09
C LEU A 380 3.70 -38.56 4.20
N ALA A 381 2.56 -38.16 4.78
CA ALA A 381 1.37 -39.00 4.91
C ALA A 381 0.27 -38.66 3.89
N GLU A 382 0.54 -37.75 2.95
CA GLU A 382 -0.43 -37.29 1.96
C GLU A 382 -0.92 -38.40 1.02
N GLU A 383 -2.17 -38.28 0.56
CA GLU A 383 -2.75 -39.28 -0.37
C GLU A 383 -1.99 -39.31 -1.69
N ASN A 384 -1.53 -38.14 -2.16
CA ASN A 384 -0.83 -38.01 -3.43
C ASN A 384 0.65 -38.46 -3.30
N PRO A 385 1.06 -39.55 -3.98
CA PRO A 385 2.45 -40.02 -3.91
C PRO A 385 3.48 -39.04 -4.50
N ASP A 386 3.09 -38.10 -5.36
CA ASP A 386 4.00 -37.06 -5.82
C ASP A 386 4.32 -36.06 -4.69
N VAL A 387 3.34 -35.68 -3.88
CA VAL A 387 3.51 -34.78 -2.72
C VAL A 387 4.42 -35.43 -1.68
N ARG A 388 4.15 -36.69 -1.30
CA ARG A 388 5.02 -37.45 -0.39
C ARG A 388 6.47 -37.53 -0.88
N SER A 389 6.66 -37.75 -2.18
CA SER A 389 7.98 -37.80 -2.81
C SER A 389 8.71 -36.45 -2.75
N TRP A 390 8.00 -35.33 -3.01
CA TRP A 390 8.58 -33.99 -2.92
C TRP A 390 8.92 -33.62 -1.47
N ALA A 391 8.04 -33.93 -0.52
CA ALA A 391 8.27 -33.71 0.91
C ALA A 391 9.53 -34.46 1.39
N ALA A 392 9.67 -35.73 1.03
CA ALA A 392 10.87 -36.51 1.35
C ALA A 392 12.15 -35.85 0.81
N ARG A 393 12.12 -35.38 -0.45
CA ARG A 393 13.27 -34.71 -1.07
C ARG A 393 13.59 -33.37 -0.40
N ALA A 394 12.58 -32.59 -0.03
CA ALA A 394 12.78 -31.32 0.66
C ALA A 394 13.43 -31.54 2.03
N LEU A 395 12.97 -32.51 2.83
CA LEU A 395 13.61 -32.86 4.10
C LEU A 395 15.08 -33.27 3.93
N GLY A 396 15.39 -33.99 2.85
CA GLY A 396 16.77 -34.33 2.48
C GLY A 396 17.63 -33.14 2.07
N LEU A 397 17.03 -32.09 1.49
CA LEU A 397 17.72 -30.83 1.18
C LEU A 397 17.96 -29.99 2.43
N ILE A 398 16.97 -29.91 3.34
CA ILE A 398 17.12 -29.25 4.64
C ILE A 398 18.25 -29.90 5.45
N GLY A 399 18.34 -31.24 5.43
CA GLY A 399 19.42 -31.97 6.08
C GLY A 399 19.29 -32.09 7.60
N ASP A 400 18.16 -31.70 8.18
CA ASP A 400 17.93 -31.76 9.63
C ASP A 400 17.71 -33.21 10.11
N THR A 401 18.41 -33.58 11.17
CA THR A 401 18.35 -34.93 11.77
C THR A 401 16.96 -35.34 12.30
N ARG A 402 16.07 -34.39 12.61
CA ARG A 402 14.69 -34.67 13.03
C ARG A 402 13.89 -35.39 11.94
N ALA A 403 14.30 -35.30 10.68
CA ALA A 403 13.65 -35.98 9.57
C ALA A 403 14.05 -37.46 9.42
N ILE A 404 15.07 -37.95 10.13
CA ILE A 404 15.60 -39.31 9.94
C ILE A 404 14.54 -40.38 10.22
N ASP A 405 13.86 -40.30 11.36
CA ASP A 405 12.88 -41.31 11.73
C ASP A 405 11.65 -41.29 10.79
N PRO A 406 11.01 -40.14 10.50
CA PRO A 406 9.92 -40.08 9.50
C PRO A 406 10.31 -40.59 8.11
N LEU A 407 11.52 -40.28 7.64
CA LEU A 407 12.01 -40.78 6.34
C LEU A 407 12.29 -42.29 6.38
N GLY A 408 12.75 -42.82 7.51
CA GLY A 408 12.91 -44.25 7.74
C GLY A 408 11.59 -45.00 7.64
N ASP A 409 10.53 -44.45 8.24
CA ASP A 409 9.17 -45.02 8.16
C ASP A 409 8.66 -45.04 6.71
N VAL A 410 8.84 -43.95 5.96
CA VAL A 410 8.46 -43.89 4.53
C VAL A 410 9.25 -44.90 3.70
N LEU A 411 10.56 -45.04 3.92
CA LEU A 411 11.40 -46.01 3.22
C LEU A 411 10.94 -47.46 3.50
N ALA A 412 10.45 -47.73 4.70
CA ALA A 412 9.98 -49.05 5.12
C ALA A 412 8.57 -49.39 4.61
N GLU A 413 7.64 -48.44 4.69
CA GLU A 413 6.20 -48.72 4.67
C GLU A 413 5.45 -48.18 3.45
N ASP A 414 5.98 -47.19 2.73
CA ASP A 414 5.25 -46.57 1.61
C ASP A 414 4.97 -47.59 0.49
N GLU A 415 3.79 -47.50 -0.11
CA GLU A 415 3.36 -48.42 -1.17
C GLU A 415 4.04 -48.12 -2.51
N GLU A 416 4.49 -46.90 -2.73
CA GLU A 416 5.09 -46.45 -3.98
C GLU A 416 6.62 -46.44 -3.93
N ASP A 417 7.24 -47.30 -4.73
CA ASP A 417 8.70 -47.48 -4.76
C ASP A 417 9.45 -46.17 -5.10
N ARG A 418 8.82 -45.24 -5.83
CA ARG A 418 9.39 -43.91 -6.12
C ARG A 418 9.49 -43.04 -4.86
N VAL A 419 8.53 -43.14 -3.95
CA VAL A 419 8.50 -42.36 -2.70
C VAL A 419 9.54 -42.93 -1.75
N ARG A 420 9.59 -44.26 -1.62
CA ARG A 420 10.63 -44.97 -0.88
C ARG A 420 12.04 -44.60 -1.36
N ALA A 421 12.25 -44.51 -2.67
CA ALA A 421 13.54 -44.11 -3.24
C ALA A 421 13.88 -42.64 -2.92
N SER A 422 12.90 -41.73 -2.92
CA SER A 422 13.10 -40.34 -2.45
C SER A 422 13.50 -40.27 -0.99
N ALA A 423 12.91 -41.10 -0.12
CA ALA A 423 13.29 -41.19 1.29
C ALA A 423 14.71 -41.75 1.48
N ALA A 424 15.08 -42.80 0.74
CA ALA A 424 16.45 -43.31 0.72
C ALA A 424 17.46 -42.25 0.24
N TRP A 425 17.13 -41.50 -0.81
CA TRP A 425 17.96 -40.38 -1.28
C TRP A 425 18.10 -39.30 -0.20
N ALA A 426 17.02 -38.93 0.47
CA ALA A 426 17.02 -37.92 1.52
C ALA A 426 17.89 -38.32 2.72
N LEU A 427 17.79 -39.58 3.18
CA LEU A 427 18.64 -40.13 4.24
C LEU A 427 20.13 -40.11 3.85
N ASN A 428 20.46 -40.47 2.61
CA ASN A 428 21.82 -40.33 2.08
C ASN A 428 22.30 -38.87 2.07
N ARG A 429 21.43 -37.91 1.77
CA ARG A 429 21.76 -36.47 1.76
C ARG A 429 21.97 -35.91 3.16
N ILE A 430 21.15 -36.31 4.13
CA ILE A 430 21.37 -36.00 5.56
C ILE A 430 22.74 -36.52 6.01
N GLY A 431 23.12 -37.71 5.55
CA GLY A 431 24.52 -38.19 5.59
C GLY A 431 25.07 -38.45 6.99
N THR A 432 24.25 -38.38 8.04
CA THR A 432 24.66 -38.77 9.39
C THR A 432 24.80 -40.29 9.47
N ARG A 433 25.62 -40.77 10.42
CA ARG A 433 25.80 -42.22 10.65
C ARG A 433 24.46 -42.94 10.79
N GLN A 434 23.53 -42.37 11.58
CA GLN A 434 22.20 -42.96 11.80
C GLN A 434 21.40 -43.04 10.49
N ALA A 435 21.36 -41.97 9.70
CA ALA A 435 20.63 -41.96 8.43
C ALA A 435 21.21 -42.99 7.43
N LEU A 436 22.54 -43.08 7.36
CA LEU A 436 23.24 -44.03 6.50
C LEU A 436 23.04 -45.48 6.94
N GLU A 437 22.98 -45.74 8.25
CA GLU A 437 22.67 -47.06 8.80
C GLU A 437 21.24 -47.50 8.42
N VAL A 438 20.26 -46.61 8.54
CA VAL A 438 18.85 -46.88 8.15
C VAL A 438 18.77 -47.27 6.67
N VAL A 439 19.35 -46.46 5.78
CA VAL A 439 19.21 -46.71 4.33
C VAL A 439 20.02 -47.92 3.86
N ALA A 440 21.16 -48.25 4.50
CA ALA A 440 21.98 -49.39 4.13
C ALA A 440 21.29 -50.75 4.33
N GLU A 441 20.28 -50.83 5.20
CA GLU A 441 19.46 -52.04 5.37
C GLU A 441 18.67 -52.42 4.10
N TYR A 442 18.52 -51.48 3.16
CA TYR A 442 17.75 -51.61 1.92
C TYR A 442 18.64 -51.85 0.68
N ALA A 443 19.93 -52.17 0.85
CA ALA A 443 20.84 -52.46 -0.27
C ALA A 443 20.47 -53.73 -1.08
N ASP A 444 19.58 -54.58 -0.55
CA ASP A 444 19.00 -55.75 -1.22
C ASP A 444 17.48 -55.57 -1.50
N ASP A 445 16.99 -54.33 -1.54
CA ASP A 445 15.55 -54.05 -1.73
C ASP A 445 15.00 -54.62 -3.05
N ARG A 446 13.74 -55.03 -3.03
CA ARG A 446 13.04 -55.57 -4.21
C ARG A 446 12.89 -54.55 -5.33
N ALA A 447 12.79 -53.27 -4.98
CA ALA A 447 12.61 -52.18 -5.90
C ALA A 447 13.96 -51.63 -6.31
N TYR A 448 14.26 -51.70 -7.61
CA TYR A 448 15.56 -51.28 -8.15
C TYR A 448 15.93 -49.84 -7.80
N LEU A 449 14.96 -48.92 -7.77
CA LEU A 449 15.19 -47.51 -7.43
C LEU A 449 15.65 -47.34 -5.98
N VAL A 450 15.01 -48.07 -5.05
CA VAL A 450 15.35 -48.05 -3.62
C VAL A 450 16.72 -48.68 -3.41
N GLN A 451 16.95 -49.85 -4.01
CA GLN A 451 18.23 -50.54 -3.96
C GLN A 451 19.37 -49.65 -4.45
N ALA A 452 19.20 -48.99 -5.60
CA ALA A 452 20.24 -48.17 -6.19
C ALA A 452 20.61 -46.95 -5.33
N GLU A 453 19.65 -46.36 -4.60
CA GLU A 453 19.96 -45.29 -3.64
C GLU A 453 20.59 -45.85 -2.36
N ALA A 454 20.11 -46.99 -1.85
CA ALA A 454 20.66 -47.63 -0.65
C ALA A 454 22.11 -48.09 -0.83
N GLU A 455 22.48 -48.61 -2.00
CA GLU A 455 23.86 -48.99 -2.32
C GLU A 455 24.85 -47.82 -2.30
N ARG A 456 24.37 -46.57 -2.35
CA ARG A 456 25.22 -45.36 -2.27
C ARG A 456 25.61 -45.00 -0.84
N ALA A 457 25.00 -45.63 0.16
CA ALA A 457 25.25 -45.35 1.56
C ALA A 457 26.69 -45.72 1.94
N ASP A 458 27.51 -44.70 2.16
CA ASP A 458 28.91 -44.89 2.51
C ASP A 458 29.09 -44.97 4.03
N LEU A 459 29.11 -46.19 4.56
CA LEU A 459 29.34 -46.45 5.99
C LEU A 459 30.83 -46.41 6.38
N GLU A 460 31.75 -46.02 5.48
CA GLU A 460 33.16 -45.90 5.85
C GLU A 460 33.36 -44.93 7.03
N PRO A 461 34.19 -45.26 8.02
CA PRO A 461 34.45 -44.36 9.13
C PRO A 461 35.27 -43.15 8.65
N ALA A 462 34.71 -41.96 8.82
CA ALA A 462 35.49 -40.72 8.83
C ALA A 462 36.69 -40.91 9.77
N THR A 463 37.89 -40.84 9.21
CA THR A 463 39.17 -41.16 9.89
C THR A 463 39.74 -39.98 10.64
#